data_AF-A0A5E4IE81-F1
#
_entry.id   AF-A0A5E4IE81-F1
#
_cell.length_a   1.000
_cell.length_b   1.000
_cell.length_c   1.000
_cell.angle_alpha   90.00
_cell.angle_beta   90.00
_cell.angle_gamma   90.00
#
_symmetry.space_group_name_H-M   'P 1'
#
loop_
_entity.id
_entity.type
_entity.pdbx_description
1 polymer ?
#
loop_
_entity_poly.entity_id
_entity_poly.type
_entity_poly.pdbx_seq_one_letter_code
_entity_poly.pdbx_strand_id
1 'polypeptide(L)'
;MKIILALIVVLMLSISASAKPTVASAGPYSISFDLKTLNQPSVITSSESDNESIWYYASVELDNKTVAGIGIISYNDWQDATFSSTSTRLKVLLLDAKNESGEIRDPTLTKRTIDGNDAEVESYVSAMTNSGVTNAEYWKEKMNSGYGQVFVGKTKVELISTLPKDLNENLLGTLSIEASVQPSTTTTTTGPNGVHKPNVAKPLVDANCMREWTELGYTPSQISWMGWCHLS
;
A
#
# COMPACT_ATOMS: atom_id res chain seq x y z
N MET A 1 56.50 13.30 4.07
CA MET A 1 55.67 12.22 3.49
C MET A 1 54.48 11.78 4.37
N LYS A 2 54.01 12.55 5.37
CA LYS A 2 52.85 12.16 6.20
C LYS A 2 51.53 12.85 5.82
N ILE A 3 51.58 13.93 5.04
CA ILE A 3 50.40 14.74 4.70
C ILE A 3 49.66 14.18 3.45
N ILE A 4 50.37 13.48 2.56
CA ILE A 4 49.77 12.92 1.33
C ILE A 4 48.90 11.69 1.63
N LEU A 5 49.21 10.94 2.70
CA LEU A 5 48.42 9.75 3.08
C LEU A 5 47.04 10.10 3.66
N ALA A 6 46.89 11.28 4.28
CA ALA A 6 45.63 11.73 4.85
C ALA A 6 44.60 12.17 3.79
N LEU A 7 45.07 12.65 2.63
CA LEU A 7 44.18 13.10 1.55
C LEU A 7 43.52 11.94 0.78
N ILE A 8 44.15 10.76 0.76
CA ILE A 8 43.60 9.59 0.06
C ILE A 8 42.49 8.91 0.88
N VAL A 9 42.54 8.99 2.22
CA VAL A 9 41.52 8.40 3.11
C VAL A 9 40.24 9.26 3.17
N VAL A 10 40.35 10.59 3.04
CA VAL A 10 39.19 11.49 3.00
C VAL A 10 38.43 11.42 1.66
N LEU A 11 39.09 11.05 0.57
CA LEU A 11 38.43 10.90 -0.75
C LEU A 11 37.59 9.62 -0.88
N MET A 12 37.75 8.63 0.02
CA MET A 12 37.00 7.37 0.00
C MET A 12 35.67 7.40 0.77
N LEU A 13 35.30 8.53 1.38
CA LEU A 13 34.19 8.59 2.36
C LEU A 13 32.86 9.15 1.85
N SER A 14 32.69 9.42 0.55
CA SER A 14 31.45 10.05 0.10
C SER A 14 31.11 9.77 -1.36
N ILE A 15 31.12 8.49 -1.74
CA ILE A 15 30.22 8.05 -2.81
C ILE A 15 29.00 7.47 -2.11
N SER A 16 28.14 8.35 -1.61
CA SER A 16 26.74 8.00 -1.42
C SER A 16 26.23 7.73 -2.83
N ALA A 17 26.31 6.48 -3.28
CA ALA A 17 25.61 6.04 -4.47
C ALA A 17 24.13 6.26 -4.18
N SER A 18 23.62 7.44 -4.53
CA SER A 18 22.18 7.70 -4.53
C SER A 18 21.64 6.80 -5.62
N ALA A 19 21.13 5.63 -5.23
CA ALA A 19 20.36 4.80 -6.13
C ALA A 19 19.27 5.71 -6.72
N LYS A 20 19.18 5.73 -8.05
CA LYS A 20 18.13 6.50 -8.73
C LYS A 20 16.79 5.92 -8.26
N PRO A 21 15.82 6.76 -7.84
CA PRO A 21 14.49 6.27 -7.50
C PRO A 21 13.93 5.43 -8.65
N THR A 22 13.36 4.29 -8.31
CA THR A 22 12.56 3.50 -9.23
C THR A 22 11.29 4.29 -9.53
N VAL A 23 10.95 4.39 -10.81
CA VAL A 23 9.72 5.05 -11.27
C VAL A 23 8.96 4.08 -12.16
N ALA A 24 7.68 3.92 -11.88
CA ALA A 24 6.75 3.11 -12.65
C ALA A 24 5.44 3.88 -12.89
N SER A 25 4.62 3.39 -13.81
CA SER A 25 3.30 3.95 -14.11
C SER A 25 2.24 2.87 -13.94
N ALA A 26 1.30 3.08 -13.03
CA ALA A 26 0.15 2.21 -12.80
C ALA A 26 -1.13 2.97 -13.20
N GLY A 27 -1.59 2.74 -14.43
CA GLY A 27 -2.69 3.50 -15.02
C GLY A 27 -2.38 5.00 -15.08
N PRO A 28 -3.25 5.88 -14.54
CA PRO A 28 -3.02 7.33 -14.54
C PRO A 28 -2.04 7.77 -13.45
N TYR A 29 -1.44 6.88 -12.67
CA TYR A 29 -0.56 7.26 -11.57
C TYR A 29 0.91 6.95 -11.89
N SER A 30 1.80 7.90 -11.59
CA SER A 30 3.24 7.66 -11.50
C SER A 30 3.58 7.29 -10.06
N ILE A 31 4.29 6.18 -9.90
CA ILE A 31 4.75 5.68 -8.60
C ILE A 31 6.27 5.83 -8.60
N SER A 32 6.81 6.46 -7.57
CA SER A 32 8.24 6.57 -7.36
C SER A 32 8.63 6.15 -5.94
N PHE A 33 9.74 5.43 -5.82
CA PHE A 33 10.29 4.99 -4.53
C PHE A 33 11.77 4.63 -4.68
N ASP A 34 12.47 4.51 -3.56
CA ASP A 34 13.84 4.01 -3.50
C ASP A 34 13.91 2.85 -2.50
N LEU A 35 14.62 1.77 -2.85
CA LEU A 35 14.89 0.67 -1.92
C LEU A 35 16.31 0.73 -1.35
N LYS A 36 17.19 1.63 -1.78
CA LYS A 36 18.62 1.68 -1.44
C LYS A 36 19.34 0.35 -1.70
N THR A 37 18.93 -0.36 -2.75
CA THR A 37 19.54 -1.60 -3.19
C THR A 37 20.53 -1.34 -4.34
N LEU A 38 21.57 -2.17 -4.44
CA LEU A 38 22.51 -2.14 -5.57
C LEU A 38 21.83 -2.61 -6.87
N ASN A 39 20.90 -3.55 -6.76
CA ASN A 39 20.08 -4.03 -7.87
C ASN A 39 18.84 -3.15 -8.01
N GLN A 40 18.56 -2.68 -9.22
CA GLN A 40 17.31 -1.99 -9.51
C GLN A 40 16.15 -3.01 -9.49
N PRO A 41 15.09 -2.78 -8.72
CA PRO A 41 13.91 -3.64 -8.75
C PRO A 41 13.18 -3.48 -10.09
N SER A 42 12.53 -4.55 -10.56
CA SER A 42 11.53 -4.47 -11.63
C SER A 42 10.17 -4.15 -11.04
N VAL A 43 9.32 -3.51 -11.85
CA VAL A 43 7.93 -3.23 -11.46
C VAL A 43 7.00 -3.74 -12.54
N ILE A 44 6.07 -4.62 -12.16
CA ILE A 44 5.00 -5.12 -13.01
C ILE A 44 3.71 -4.43 -12.61
N THR A 45 2.99 -3.88 -13.57
CA THR A 45 1.76 -3.13 -13.31
C THR A 45 0.55 -3.77 -13.98
N SER A 46 -0.58 -3.74 -13.28
CA SER A 46 -1.87 -4.19 -13.80
C SER A 46 -2.98 -3.25 -13.33
N SER A 47 -4.20 -3.48 -13.82
CA SER A 47 -5.38 -2.77 -13.35
C SER A 47 -6.60 -3.66 -13.41
N GLU A 48 -7.51 -3.45 -12.46
CA GLU A 48 -8.82 -4.09 -12.41
C GLU A 48 -9.89 -3.03 -12.14
N SER A 49 -11.11 -3.24 -12.58
CA SER A 49 -12.20 -2.30 -12.35
C SER A 49 -13.48 -3.05 -12.00
N ASP A 50 -14.20 -2.53 -11.03
CA ASP A 50 -15.57 -2.92 -10.72
C ASP A 50 -16.52 -1.72 -10.89
N ASN A 51 -17.77 -1.86 -10.43
CA ASN A 51 -18.77 -0.81 -10.56
C ASN A 51 -18.51 0.40 -9.64
N GLU A 52 -17.70 0.24 -8.61
CA GLU A 52 -17.48 1.23 -7.54
C GLU A 52 -16.09 1.87 -7.60
N SER A 53 -15.12 1.22 -8.23
CA SER A 53 -13.71 1.60 -8.20
C SER A 53 -12.88 1.03 -9.34
N ILE A 54 -11.73 1.66 -9.57
CA ILE A 54 -10.65 1.14 -10.40
C ILE A 54 -9.41 0.96 -9.52
N TRP A 55 -8.81 -0.21 -9.61
CA TRP A 55 -7.64 -0.64 -8.88
C TRP A 55 -6.44 -0.62 -9.83
N TYR A 56 -5.36 0.05 -9.41
CA TYR A 56 -4.10 0.08 -10.13
C TYR A 56 -3.00 -0.52 -9.27
N TYR A 57 -2.24 -1.42 -9.86
CA TYR A 57 -1.28 -2.26 -9.15
C TYR A 57 0.13 -1.98 -9.62
N ALA A 58 1.07 -2.02 -8.68
CA ALA A 58 2.49 -2.13 -8.96
C ALA A 58 3.11 -3.19 -8.05
N SER A 59 3.48 -4.33 -8.64
CA SER A 59 4.25 -5.39 -7.99
C SER A 59 5.73 -5.10 -8.16
N VAL A 60 6.43 -4.89 -7.05
CA VAL A 60 7.86 -4.65 -6.99
C VAL A 60 8.58 -5.98 -6.83
N GLU A 61 9.45 -6.29 -7.77
CA GLU A 61 10.22 -7.54 -7.82
C GLU A 61 11.70 -7.29 -7.61
N LEU A 62 12.31 -8.11 -6.76
CA LEU A 62 13.75 -8.16 -6.54
C LEU A 62 14.20 -9.62 -6.67
N ASP A 63 15.23 -9.87 -7.47
CA ASP A 63 15.75 -11.21 -7.75
C ASP A 63 14.65 -12.21 -8.20
N ASN A 64 13.73 -11.76 -9.07
CA ASN A 64 12.57 -12.50 -9.58
C ASN A 64 11.57 -12.95 -8.51
N LYS A 65 11.49 -12.25 -7.38
CA LYS A 65 10.47 -12.46 -6.35
C LYS A 65 9.74 -11.16 -6.06
N THR A 66 8.42 -11.22 -5.94
CA THR A 66 7.63 -10.10 -5.45
C THR A 66 7.96 -9.84 -3.98
N VAL A 67 8.42 -8.63 -3.70
CA VAL A 67 8.84 -8.19 -2.35
C VAL A 67 7.96 -7.06 -1.81
N ALA A 68 7.25 -6.35 -2.69
CA ALA A 68 6.23 -5.40 -2.29
C ALA A 68 5.12 -5.32 -3.36
N GLY A 69 3.90 -5.01 -2.93
CA GLY A 69 2.78 -4.63 -3.78
C GLY A 69 2.28 -3.26 -3.36
N ILE A 70 2.01 -2.40 -4.34
CA ILE A 70 1.43 -1.08 -4.15
C ILE A 70 0.10 -1.06 -4.91
N GLY A 71 -0.99 -0.87 -4.18
CA GLY A 71 -2.34 -0.72 -4.72
C GLY A 71 -2.80 0.73 -4.63
N ILE A 72 -3.34 1.26 -5.73
CA ILE A 72 -3.99 2.57 -5.79
C ILE A 72 -5.44 2.35 -6.19
N ILE A 73 -6.35 2.67 -5.29
CA ILE A 73 -7.79 2.44 -5.45
C ILE A 73 -8.44 3.79 -5.72
N SER A 74 -9.02 3.95 -6.90
CA SER A 74 -9.75 5.14 -7.32
C SER A 74 -11.24 4.86 -7.28
N TYR A 75 -11.93 5.35 -6.26
CA TYR A 75 -13.37 5.19 -6.08
C TYR A 75 -14.17 6.19 -6.92
N ASN A 76 -15.32 5.73 -7.43
CA ASN A 76 -16.28 6.58 -8.13
C ASN A 76 -16.91 7.60 -7.16
N ASP A 77 -17.21 7.16 -5.94
CA ASP A 77 -17.85 7.95 -4.87
C ASP A 77 -16.93 8.21 -3.67
N TRP A 78 -17.28 9.23 -2.88
CA TRP A 78 -16.57 9.57 -1.64
C TRP A 78 -16.68 8.45 -0.61
N GLN A 79 -15.54 7.96 -0.13
CA GLN A 79 -15.43 6.93 0.89
C GLN A 79 -15.05 7.54 2.24
N ASP A 80 -15.36 6.85 3.33
CA ASP A 80 -14.86 7.21 4.66
C ASP A 80 -13.33 7.04 4.72
N ALA A 81 -12.64 8.17 4.87
CA ALA A 81 -11.18 8.27 4.94
C ALA A 81 -10.68 8.51 6.38
N THR A 82 -11.50 8.18 7.38
CA THR A 82 -11.22 8.50 8.78
C THR A 82 -10.42 7.38 9.47
N PHE A 83 -9.17 7.68 9.83
CA PHE A 83 -8.40 6.87 10.80
C PHE A 83 -8.83 7.17 12.24
N SER A 84 -10.09 6.82 12.55
CA SER A 84 -10.69 7.05 13.86
C SER A 84 -9.98 6.25 14.95
N SER A 85 -10.03 6.75 16.20
CA SER A 85 -9.53 5.98 17.35
C SER A 85 -10.21 4.62 17.49
N THR A 86 -11.48 4.51 17.09
CA THR A 86 -12.24 3.26 17.13
C THR A 86 -11.72 2.26 16.11
N SER A 87 -11.52 2.67 14.85
CA SER A 87 -10.97 1.79 13.80
C SER A 87 -9.53 1.39 14.12
N THR A 88 -8.69 2.32 14.55
CA THR A 88 -7.33 1.99 15.03
C THR A 88 -7.39 0.99 16.19
N ARG A 89 -8.27 1.17 17.18
CA ARG A 89 -8.41 0.24 18.32
C ARG A 89 -8.87 -1.15 17.89
N LEU A 90 -9.79 -1.26 16.94
CA LEU A 90 -10.23 -2.56 16.42
C LEU A 90 -9.10 -3.29 15.70
N LYS A 91 -8.24 -2.57 14.96
CA LYS A 91 -7.04 -3.15 14.35
C LYS A 91 -6.05 -3.67 15.39
N VAL A 92 -5.79 -2.91 16.45
CA VAL A 92 -4.93 -3.37 17.56
C VAL A 92 -5.48 -4.65 18.19
N LEU A 93 -6.79 -4.69 18.50
CA LEU A 93 -7.41 -5.89 19.08
C LEU A 93 -7.31 -7.10 18.15
N LEU A 94 -7.42 -6.90 16.83
CA LEU A 94 -7.25 -7.98 15.85
C LEU A 94 -5.81 -8.48 15.82
N LEU A 95 -4.83 -7.58 15.86
CA LEU A 95 -3.41 -7.93 15.89
C LEU A 95 -3.06 -8.70 17.16
N ASP A 96 -3.56 -8.27 18.31
CA ASP A 96 -3.37 -8.96 19.58
C ASP A 96 -3.97 -10.37 19.52
N ALA A 97 -5.20 -10.51 19.01
CA ALA A 97 -5.85 -11.81 18.86
C ALA A 97 -5.06 -12.77 17.95
N LYS A 98 -4.51 -12.27 16.84
CA LYS A 98 -3.66 -13.06 15.93
C LYS A 98 -2.31 -13.43 16.56
N ASN A 99 -1.76 -12.58 17.41
CA ASN A 99 -0.55 -12.87 18.14
C ASN A 99 -0.80 -13.94 19.21
N GLU A 100 -1.93 -13.85 19.93
CA GLU A 100 -2.36 -14.86 20.91
C GLU A 100 -2.68 -16.22 20.27
N SER A 101 -3.25 -16.23 19.06
CA SER A 101 -3.49 -17.47 18.30
C SER A 101 -2.21 -18.08 17.71
N GLY A 102 -1.10 -17.33 17.72
CA GLY A 102 0.18 -17.74 17.14
C GLY A 102 0.23 -17.63 15.62
N GLU A 103 -0.73 -16.94 14.98
CA GLU A 103 -0.72 -16.67 13.53
C GLU A 103 0.37 -15.66 13.15
N ILE A 104 0.61 -14.69 14.02
CA ILE A 104 1.65 -13.67 13.86
C ILE A 104 2.46 -13.52 15.14
N ARG A 105 3.59 -12.82 15.05
CA ARG A 105 4.42 -12.41 16.20
C ARG A 105 4.82 -10.96 16.08
N ASP A 106 5.12 -10.35 17.22
CA ASP A 106 5.64 -8.99 17.35
C ASP A 106 4.81 -7.94 16.57
N PRO A 107 3.47 -7.93 16.68
CA PRO A 107 2.67 -6.97 15.96
C PRO A 107 2.91 -5.54 16.45
N THR A 108 2.89 -4.61 15.51
CA THR A 108 2.99 -3.18 15.75
C THR A 108 2.00 -2.45 14.86
N LEU A 109 1.39 -1.37 15.38
CA LEU A 109 0.58 -0.45 14.61
C LEU A 109 1.04 0.97 14.95
N THR A 110 1.47 1.70 13.93
CA THR A 110 2.01 3.06 14.07
C THR A 110 1.28 4.02 13.14
N LYS A 111 1.24 5.30 13.53
CA LYS A 111 0.82 6.39 12.65
C LYS A 111 2.05 7.16 12.23
N ARG A 112 2.18 7.41 10.93
CA ARG A 112 3.29 8.18 10.35
C ARG A 112 2.82 8.89 9.08
N THR A 113 3.69 9.70 8.52
CA THR A 113 3.45 10.32 7.21
C THR A 113 4.08 9.46 6.11
N ILE A 114 3.33 9.22 5.03
CA ILE A 114 3.79 8.61 3.77
C ILE A 114 3.31 9.52 2.66
N ASP A 115 4.19 9.91 1.73
CA ASP A 115 3.81 10.73 0.57
C ASP A 115 3.04 12.01 0.98
N GLY A 116 3.49 12.63 2.08
CA GLY A 116 2.86 13.83 2.66
C GLY A 116 1.52 13.63 3.37
N ASN A 117 0.98 12.40 3.41
CA ASN A 117 -0.33 12.07 3.98
C ASN A 117 -0.22 11.30 5.28
N ASP A 118 -1.19 11.48 6.19
CA ASP A 118 -1.33 10.62 7.37
C ASP A 118 -1.55 9.18 6.91
N ALA A 119 -0.79 8.25 7.49
CA ALA A 119 -0.85 6.83 7.19
C ALA A 119 -0.90 6.00 8.47
N GLU A 120 -1.56 4.84 8.39
CA GLU A 120 -1.41 3.77 9.37
C GLU A 120 -0.48 2.70 8.81
N VAL A 121 0.49 2.28 9.62
CA VAL A 121 1.46 1.24 9.26
C VAL A 121 1.45 0.15 10.30
N GLU A 122 1.09 -1.04 9.85
CA GLU A 122 1.12 -2.29 10.57
C GLU A 122 2.39 -3.07 10.23
N SER A 123 3.00 -3.71 11.20
CA SER A 123 4.09 -4.67 10.94
C SER A 123 4.07 -5.82 11.92
N TYR A 124 4.41 -7.01 11.45
CA TYR A 124 4.43 -8.24 12.23
C TYR A 124 5.34 -9.29 11.55
N VAL A 125 5.60 -10.40 12.24
CA VAL A 125 6.24 -11.59 11.65
C VAL A 125 5.19 -12.66 11.42
N SER A 126 5.00 -13.10 10.18
CA SER A 126 4.09 -14.20 9.87
C SER A 126 4.63 -15.52 10.42
N ALA A 127 3.80 -16.28 11.15
CA ALA A 127 4.22 -17.60 11.65
C ALA A 127 4.36 -18.64 10.54
N MET A 128 3.62 -18.48 9.43
CA MET A 128 3.64 -19.43 8.30
C MET A 128 4.92 -19.32 7.50
N THR A 129 5.32 -18.10 7.16
CA THR A 129 6.48 -17.84 6.29
C THR A 129 7.73 -17.49 7.08
N ASN A 130 7.60 -17.22 8.37
CA ASN A 130 8.65 -16.70 9.24
C ASN A 130 9.32 -15.42 8.67
N SER A 131 8.55 -14.62 7.92
CA SER A 131 8.99 -13.36 7.32
C SER A 131 8.34 -12.15 7.99
N GLY A 132 9.06 -11.04 8.04
CA GLY A 132 8.48 -9.75 8.38
C GLY A 132 7.50 -9.32 7.30
N VAL A 133 6.37 -8.77 7.71
CA VAL A 133 5.34 -8.19 6.85
C VAL A 133 5.08 -6.77 7.32
N THR A 134 4.97 -5.85 6.37
CA THR A 134 4.61 -4.46 6.60
C THR A 134 3.44 -4.11 5.70
N ASN A 135 2.34 -3.66 6.31
CA ASN A 135 1.16 -3.15 5.63
C ASN A 135 1.06 -1.66 5.92
N ALA A 136 0.82 -0.85 4.89
CA ALA A 136 0.60 0.58 5.06
C ALA A 136 -0.63 1.02 4.27
N GLU A 137 -1.39 1.95 4.82
CA GLU A 137 -2.50 2.59 4.11
C GLU A 137 -2.56 4.08 4.36
N TYR A 138 -2.92 4.84 3.32
CA TYR A 138 -3.21 6.27 3.42
C TYR A 138 -4.22 6.70 2.36
N TRP A 139 -4.79 7.89 2.55
CA TRP A 139 -5.68 8.53 1.59
C TRP A 139 -4.95 9.69 0.93
N LYS A 140 -4.97 9.73 -0.40
CA LYS A 140 -4.27 10.74 -1.20
C LYS A 140 -4.94 12.11 -1.12
N GLU A 141 -6.26 12.11 -1.23
CA GLU A 141 -7.11 13.24 -0.91
C GLU A 141 -7.92 12.93 0.33
N LYS A 142 -7.83 13.82 1.31
CA LYS A 142 -8.55 13.73 2.57
C LYS A 142 -9.18 15.08 2.85
N MET A 143 -10.50 15.16 2.74
CA MET A 143 -11.27 16.36 3.04
C MET A 143 -12.20 16.14 4.23
N ASN A 144 -12.40 17.16 5.05
CA ASN A 144 -13.40 17.10 6.11
C ASN A 144 -14.80 17.08 5.47
N SER A 145 -15.66 16.16 5.92
CA SER A 145 -17.02 16.00 5.38
C SER A 145 -18.00 17.12 5.77
N GLY A 146 -17.60 18.02 6.67
CA GLY A 146 -18.48 18.98 7.35
C GLY A 146 -19.18 18.42 8.58
N TYR A 147 -19.08 17.11 8.83
CA TYR A 147 -19.73 16.41 9.93
C TYR A 147 -18.69 15.92 10.95
N GLY A 148 -18.29 16.82 11.87
CA GLY A 148 -17.36 16.48 12.95
C GLY A 148 -15.96 16.12 12.44
N GLN A 149 -15.36 15.08 13.02
CA GLN A 149 -14.02 14.59 12.65
C GLN A 149 -14.08 13.46 11.60
N VAL A 150 -15.09 13.47 10.73
CA VAL A 150 -15.19 12.53 9.62
C VAL A 150 -14.51 13.13 8.40
N PHE A 151 -13.60 12.35 7.82
CA PHE A 151 -12.91 12.69 6.58
C PHE A 151 -13.40 11.78 5.47
N VAL A 152 -13.39 12.29 4.24
CA VAL A 152 -13.70 11.52 3.04
C VAL A 152 -12.60 11.66 1.99
N GLY A 153 -12.45 10.63 1.17
CA GLY A 153 -11.47 10.55 0.08
C GLY A 153 -11.99 9.72 -1.09
N LYS A 154 -11.35 9.83 -2.26
CA LYS A 154 -11.63 8.99 -3.43
C LYS A 154 -10.46 8.12 -3.85
N THR A 155 -9.26 8.39 -3.35
CA THR A 155 -8.05 7.67 -3.71
C THR A 155 -7.40 7.13 -2.44
N LYS A 156 -7.46 5.81 -2.28
CA LYS A 156 -6.76 5.09 -1.23
C LYS A 156 -5.50 4.47 -1.80
N VAL A 157 -4.43 4.50 -1.03
CA VAL A 157 -3.18 3.81 -1.35
C VAL A 157 -2.94 2.76 -0.28
N GLU A 158 -2.64 1.54 -0.73
CA GLU A 158 -2.28 0.41 0.11
C GLU A 158 -0.92 -0.12 -0.32
N LEU A 159 -0.12 -0.53 0.66
CA LEU A 159 1.18 -1.15 0.43
C LEU A 159 1.30 -2.38 1.31
N ILE A 160 1.78 -3.47 0.73
CA ILE A 160 2.14 -4.69 1.43
C ILE A 160 3.57 -5.04 1.05
N SER A 161 4.43 -5.31 2.02
CA SER A 161 5.81 -5.69 1.74
C SER A 161 6.36 -6.73 2.70
N THR A 162 7.18 -7.61 2.15
CA THR A 162 7.96 -8.63 2.89
C THR A 162 9.45 -8.30 2.95
N LEU A 163 9.83 -7.07 2.59
CA LEU A 163 11.20 -6.61 2.63
C LEU A 163 11.76 -6.60 4.07
N PRO A 164 13.09 -6.74 4.23
CA PRO A 164 13.77 -6.41 5.48
C PRO A 164 13.43 -4.99 5.95
N LYS A 165 13.41 -4.82 7.28
CA LYS A 165 13.00 -3.57 7.95
C LYS A 165 13.62 -2.31 7.35
N ASP A 166 14.94 -2.31 7.10
CA ASP A 166 15.63 -1.12 6.59
C ASP A 166 15.21 -0.74 5.16
N LEU A 167 14.93 -1.73 4.31
CA LEU A 167 14.44 -1.49 2.96
C LEU A 167 12.97 -1.03 2.98
N ASN A 168 12.16 -1.57 3.91
CA ASN A 168 10.80 -1.11 4.15
C ASN A 168 10.75 0.34 4.63
N GLU A 169 11.61 0.72 5.57
CA GLU A 169 11.68 2.11 6.02
C GLU A 169 12.06 3.07 4.88
N ASN A 170 12.93 2.64 3.97
CA ASN A 170 13.29 3.43 2.81
C ASN A 170 12.14 3.50 1.79
N LEU A 171 11.47 2.37 1.52
CA LEU A 171 10.30 2.32 0.66
C LEU A 171 9.20 3.26 1.17
N LEU A 172 8.80 3.14 2.43
CA LEU A 172 7.77 3.98 3.04
C LEU A 172 8.19 5.46 3.11
N GLY A 173 9.47 5.73 3.36
CA GLY A 173 10.00 7.09 3.48
C GLY A 173 10.19 7.81 2.16
N THR A 174 10.22 7.09 1.04
CA THR A 174 10.47 7.65 -0.31
C THR A 174 9.34 7.43 -1.30
N LEU A 175 8.32 6.63 -0.92
CA LEU A 175 7.13 6.43 -1.73
C LEU A 175 6.45 7.77 -2.02
N SER A 176 6.27 8.04 -3.31
CA SER A 176 5.49 9.15 -3.82
C SER A 176 4.64 8.67 -4.98
N ILE A 177 3.36 9.05 -4.95
CA ILE A 177 2.39 8.73 -5.99
C ILE A 177 1.86 10.02 -6.58
N GLU A 178 1.97 10.22 -7.89
CA GLU A 178 1.50 11.44 -8.54
C GLU A 178 0.49 11.08 -9.63
N ALA A 179 -0.60 11.84 -9.71
CA ALA A 179 -1.48 11.74 -10.88
C ALA A 179 -0.71 12.24 -12.10
N SER A 180 -0.52 11.35 -13.08
CA SER A 180 0.04 11.68 -14.38
C SER A 180 -0.96 12.58 -15.08
N VAL A 181 -0.56 13.80 -15.44
CA VAL A 181 -1.42 14.71 -16.20
C VAL A 181 -1.68 14.07 -17.58
N GLN A 182 -2.86 13.48 -17.78
CA GLN A 182 -3.43 13.21 -19.11
C GLN A 182 -4.68 14.08 -19.32
N PRO A 183 -4.89 14.62 -20.54
CA PRO A 183 -5.96 15.56 -20.83
C PRO A 183 -7.33 14.88 -20.68
N SER A 184 -8.18 15.46 -19.83
CA SER A 184 -9.54 15.03 -19.63
C SER A 184 -10.36 15.21 -20.92
N THR A 185 -10.78 14.12 -21.56
CA THR A 185 -11.95 14.16 -22.45
C THR A 185 -13.19 13.82 -21.65
N THR A 186 -13.85 14.85 -21.14
CA THR A 186 -15.20 14.78 -20.60
C THR A 186 -16.17 14.47 -21.75
N THR A 187 -16.87 13.34 -21.69
CA THR A 187 -18.13 13.18 -22.44
C THR A 187 -19.26 13.16 -21.42
N THR A 188 -20.02 14.25 -21.41
CA THR A 188 -21.23 14.45 -20.64
C THR A 188 -22.35 13.57 -21.20
N THR A 189 -23.01 12.78 -20.35
CA THR A 189 -24.37 12.31 -20.62
C THR A 189 -25.22 12.38 -19.36
N THR A 190 -26.22 13.26 -19.41
CA THR A 190 -27.30 13.48 -18.45
C THR A 190 -28.34 12.35 -18.47
N GLY A 191 -28.86 11.95 -17.30
CA GLY A 191 -30.14 11.25 -17.16
C GLY A 191 -30.47 10.84 -15.70
N PRO A 192 -31.74 10.84 -15.24
CA PRO A 192 -32.09 11.19 -13.86
C PRO A 192 -32.65 10.05 -12.98
N ASN A 193 -32.59 10.28 -11.66
CA ASN A 193 -33.44 9.77 -10.57
C ASN A 193 -33.52 8.25 -10.31
N GLY A 194 -32.93 7.83 -9.19
CA GLY A 194 -33.30 6.61 -8.48
C GLY A 194 -32.68 6.55 -7.08
N VAL A 195 -33.48 6.78 -6.04
CA VAL A 195 -33.09 6.53 -4.64
C VAL A 195 -33.01 5.02 -4.45
N HIS A 196 -31.82 4.48 -4.19
CA HIS A 196 -31.64 3.06 -3.84
C HIS A 196 -31.11 2.93 -2.41
N LYS A 197 -31.85 2.20 -1.56
CA LYS A 197 -31.43 1.83 -0.20
C LYS A 197 -30.39 0.72 -0.29
N PRO A 198 -29.34 0.71 0.56
CA PRO A 198 -28.33 -0.34 0.51
C PRO A 198 -28.89 -1.62 1.15
N ASN A 199 -28.86 -2.72 0.38
CA ASN A 199 -29.00 -4.07 0.90
C ASN A 199 -27.60 -4.56 1.29
N VAL A 200 -27.41 -4.84 2.59
CA VAL A 200 -26.17 -5.44 3.11
C VAL A 200 -26.23 -6.94 2.82
N ALA A 201 -25.53 -7.38 1.77
CA ALA A 201 -25.23 -8.80 1.54
C ALA A 201 -23.87 -9.15 2.16
N LYS A 202 -23.80 -10.26 2.90
CA LYS A 202 -22.55 -10.81 3.47
C LYS A 202 -21.63 -11.35 2.37
N PRO A 203 -20.30 -11.25 2.49
CA PRO A 203 -19.39 -11.70 1.44
C PRO A 203 -19.17 -13.22 1.49
N LEU A 204 -19.31 -13.86 0.33
CA LEU A 204 -18.75 -15.18 0.01
C LEU A 204 -17.57 -14.92 -0.95
N VAL A 205 -16.37 -15.39 -0.57
CA VAL A 205 -15.08 -15.12 -1.23
C VAL A 205 -14.88 -16.06 -2.43
N ASP A 206 -14.40 -15.56 -3.57
CA ASP A 206 -14.10 -16.33 -4.80
C ASP A 206 -12.81 -17.18 -4.69
N ALA A 207 -12.84 -18.39 -5.25
CA ALA A 207 -11.81 -19.43 -5.11
C ALA A 207 -10.53 -19.17 -5.95
N ASN A 208 -10.62 -18.41 -7.05
CA ASN A 208 -9.44 -18.08 -7.87
C ASN A 208 -8.57 -17.01 -7.22
N CYS A 209 -9.21 -15.99 -6.66
CA CYS A 209 -8.59 -14.96 -5.83
C CYS A 209 -7.89 -15.58 -4.60
N MET A 210 -8.51 -16.57 -3.96
CA MET A 210 -7.86 -17.30 -2.87
C MET A 210 -6.55 -17.97 -3.30
N ARG A 211 -6.43 -18.48 -4.52
CA ARG A 211 -5.25 -19.22 -4.98
C ARG A 211 -4.01 -18.33 -5.12
N GLU A 212 -4.14 -17.17 -5.75
CA GLU A 212 -3.01 -16.25 -5.98
C GLU A 212 -2.45 -15.70 -4.65
N TRP A 213 -3.32 -15.37 -3.71
CA TRP A 213 -2.88 -14.93 -2.38
C TRP A 213 -2.37 -16.08 -1.51
N THR A 214 -2.89 -17.31 -1.70
CA THR A 214 -2.35 -18.50 -1.03
C THR A 214 -0.96 -18.86 -1.56
N GLU A 215 -0.68 -18.64 -2.85
CA GLU A 215 0.67 -18.79 -3.43
C GLU A 215 1.66 -17.79 -2.84
N LEU A 216 1.17 -16.64 -2.37
CA LEU A 216 1.93 -15.64 -1.60
C LEU A 216 2.00 -15.93 -0.08
N GLY A 217 1.46 -17.07 0.37
CA GLY A 217 1.52 -17.53 1.76
C GLY A 217 0.47 -16.92 2.69
N TYR A 218 -0.60 -16.33 2.15
CA TYR A 218 -1.71 -15.79 2.95
C TYR A 218 -2.79 -16.84 3.23
N THR A 219 -3.36 -16.81 4.43
CA THR A 219 -4.48 -17.67 4.81
C THR A 219 -5.80 -17.15 4.26
N PRO A 220 -6.82 -18.02 4.10
CA PRO A 220 -8.19 -17.59 3.78
C PRO A 220 -8.73 -16.52 4.76
N SER A 221 -8.32 -16.58 6.03
CA SER A 221 -8.66 -15.59 7.06
C SER A 221 -7.87 -14.29 6.98
N GLN A 222 -6.79 -14.21 6.20
CA GLN A 222 -6.11 -12.94 5.90
C GLN A 222 -6.73 -12.32 4.65
N ILE A 223 -7.01 -13.15 3.64
CA ILE A 223 -7.65 -12.77 2.38
C ILE A 223 -9.05 -12.19 2.62
N SER A 224 -9.84 -12.78 3.53
CA SER A 224 -11.20 -12.29 3.83
C SER A 224 -11.27 -10.91 4.47
N TRP A 225 -10.17 -10.40 5.04
CA TRP A 225 -10.12 -9.09 5.70
C TRP A 225 -9.63 -7.97 4.78
N MET A 226 -9.04 -8.34 3.63
CA MET A 226 -8.52 -7.37 2.67
C MET A 226 -9.64 -6.68 1.90
N GLY A 227 -10.91 -7.12 2.03
CA GLY A 227 -12.04 -6.57 1.27
C GLY A 227 -12.03 -6.97 -0.21
N TRP A 228 -11.07 -7.80 -0.61
CA TRP A 228 -10.86 -8.22 -1.97
C TRP A 228 -11.26 -9.66 -2.12
N CYS A 229 -12.36 -9.86 -2.83
CA CYS A 229 -12.59 -10.88 -3.84
C CYS A 229 -14.08 -10.67 -4.19
N HIS A 230 -14.40 -10.09 -5.35
CA HIS A 230 -15.79 -10.01 -5.81
C HIS A 230 -16.00 -10.69 -7.16
N LEU A 231 -16.81 -11.76 -7.09
CA LEU A 231 -17.82 -12.22 -8.03
C LEU A 231 -17.52 -12.07 -9.53
N SER A 232 -16.96 -13.12 -10.12
CA SER A 232 -17.46 -13.60 -11.42
C SER A 232 -18.67 -14.51 -11.22
#